data_AF-A0A7Y4H9X9-F1
#
_entry.id   AF-A0A7Y4H9X9-F1
#
_cell.length_a   1.000
_cell.length_b   1.000
_cell.length_c   1.000
_cell.angle_alpha   90.00
_cell.angle_beta   90.00
_cell.angle_gamma   90.00
#
_symmetry.space_group_name_H-M   'P 1'
#
loop_
_entity.id
_entity.type
_entity.pdbx_description
1 polymer ?
#
loop_
_entity_poly.entity_id
_entity_poly.type
_entity_poly.pdbx_seq_one_letter_code
_entity_poly.pdbx_strand_id
1 'polypeptide(L)'
;MNQPEVLESDIRALQQWLRDAWRQLGDPSLTTFGRRELRNQMKQCSADLRACLQRATEQPPEPATQPPSSRTRPELRILSW
;
A
#
# COMPACT_ATOMS: atom_id res chain seq x y z
N MET A 1 17.00 0.15 4.76
CA MET A 1 15.61 -0.36 4.64
C MET A 1 14.72 0.86 4.65
N ASN A 2 14.16 1.22 3.51
CA ASN A 2 13.30 2.40 3.44
C ASN A 2 11.96 2.07 4.10
N GLN A 3 11.50 2.94 5.00
CA GLN A 3 10.18 2.87 5.64
C GLN A 3 9.01 2.51 4.68
N PRO A 4 8.98 2.97 3.41
CA PRO A 4 7.98 2.52 2.43
C PRO A 4 8.05 1.03 2.04
N GLU A 5 9.24 0.42 1.97
CA GLU A 5 9.39 -0.98 1.55
C GLU A 5 8.85 -1.95 2.61
N VAL A 6 9.06 -1.60 3.89
CA VAL A 6 8.51 -2.36 5.03
C VAL A 6 6.98 -2.28 5.03
N LEU A 7 6.43 -1.08 4.79
CA LEU A 7 4.99 -0.88 4.73
C LEU A 7 4.33 -1.64 3.56
N GLU A 8 4.94 -1.64 2.37
CA GLU A 8 4.44 -2.42 1.24
C GLU A 8 4.48 -3.93 1.50
N SER A 9 5.54 -4.42 2.14
CA SER A 9 5.65 -5.83 2.53
C SER A 9 4.56 -6.21 3.55
N ASP A 10 4.33 -5.36 4.56
CA ASP A 10 3.31 -5.58 5.59
C ASP A 10 1.89 -5.56 4.99
N ILE A 11 1.61 -4.64 4.06
CA ILE A 11 0.34 -4.59 3.33
C ILE A 11 0.11 -5.90 2.56
N ARG A 12 1.13 -6.41 1.85
CA ARG A 12 1.04 -7.68 1.11
C ARG A 12 0.82 -8.87 2.04
N ALA A 13 1.52 -8.91 3.17
CA ALA A 13 1.33 -9.95 4.18
C ALA A 13 -0.09 -9.94 4.77
N LEU A 14 -0.63 -8.76 5.09
CA LEU A 14 -2.00 -8.60 5.59
C LEU A 14 -3.05 -8.99 4.55
N GLN A 15 -2.86 -8.64 3.28
CA GLN A 15 -3.75 -9.06 2.19
C GLN A 15 -3.74 -10.58 2.01
N GLN A 16 -2.55 -11.19 2.06
CA GLN A 16 -2.41 -12.64 1.98
C GLN A 16 -3.12 -13.33 3.15
N TRP A 17 -2.91 -12.83 4.37
CA TRP A 17 -3.57 -13.34 5.56
C TRP A 17 -5.09 -13.25 5.46
N LEU A 18 -5.65 -12.12 5.00
CA LEU A 18 -7.09 -11.96 4.79
C LEU A 18 -7.63 -13.00 3.80
N ARG A 19 -6.91 -13.24 2.70
CA ARG A 19 -7.29 -14.22 1.68
C ARG A 19 -7.32 -15.65 2.25
N ASP A 20 -6.33 -16.01 3.05
CA ASP A 20 -6.29 -17.30 3.72
C ASP A 20 -7.37 -17.44 4.79
N ALA A 21 -7.68 -16.36 5.51
CA ALA A 21 -8.78 -16.31 6.47
C ALA A 21 -10.15 -16.49 5.80
N TRP A 22 -10.38 -15.89 4.62
CA TRP A 22 -11.59 -16.13 3.83
C TRP A 22 -11.73 -17.59 3.41
N ARG A 23 -10.62 -18.24 3.03
CA ARG A 23 -10.63 -19.67 2.69
C ARG A 23 -10.95 -20.54 3.90
N GLN A 24 -10.37 -20.23 5.06
CA GLN A 24 -10.67 -20.91 6.33
C GLN A 24 -12.12 -20.70 6.75
N LEU A 25 -12.71 -19.53 6.51
CA LEU A 25 -14.13 -19.30 6.78
C LEU A 25 -15.05 -20.25 6.00
N GLY A 26 -14.63 -20.78 4.85
CA GLY A 26 -15.37 -21.78 4.09
C GLY A 26 -15.27 -23.20 4.67
N ASP A 27 -14.37 -23.44 5.62
CA ASP A 27 -14.15 -24.76 6.19
C ASP A 27 -15.35 -25.18 7.08
N PRO A 28 -15.97 -26.34 6.83
CA PRO A 28 -17.06 -26.85 7.66
C PRO A 28 -16.60 -27.35 9.04
N SER A 29 -15.30 -27.61 9.24
CA SER A 29 -14.73 -28.03 10.53
C SER A 29 -14.65 -26.89 11.55
N LEU A 30 -14.84 -25.65 11.10
CA LEU A 30 -14.76 -24.46 11.93
C LEU A 30 -16.01 -24.30 12.80
N THR A 31 -15.78 -24.30 14.12
CA THR A 31 -16.83 -24.07 15.11
C THR A 31 -17.51 -22.71 14.90
N THR A 32 -18.77 -22.59 15.30
CA THR A 32 -19.52 -21.31 15.22
C THR A 32 -18.78 -20.17 15.91
N PHE A 33 -18.12 -20.47 17.04
CA PHE A 33 -17.28 -19.51 17.76
C PHE A 33 -16.04 -19.14 16.95
N GLY A 34 -15.27 -20.10 16.45
CA GLY A 34 -14.07 -19.84 15.63
C GLY A 34 -14.40 -19.04 14.36
N ARG A 35 -15.57 -19.28 13.74
CA ARG A 35 -16.07 -18.54 12.59
C ARG A 35 -16.44 -17.09 12.93
N ARG A 36 -16.94 -16.84 14.13
CA ARG A 36 -17.24 -15.49 14.63
C ARG A 36 -15.95 -14.75 14.99
N GLU A 37 -15.03 -15.43 15.65
CA GLU A 37 -13.73 -14.89 16.05
C GLU A 37 -12.86 -14.56 14.83
N LEU A 38 -12.83 -15.43 13.82
CA LEU A 38 -12.14 -15.18 12.56
C LEU A 38 -12.69 -13.95 11.85
N ARG A 39 -14.02 -13.80 11.79
CA ARG A 39 -14.65 -12.59 11.22
C ARG A 39 -14.33 -11.32 12.01
N ASN A 40 -14.27 -11.41 13.34
CA ASN A 40 -13.90 -10.26 14.18
C ASN A 40 -12.45 -9.85 13.91
N GLN A 41 -11.52 -10.81 13.87
CA GLN A 41 -10.12 -10.56 13.55
C GLN A 41 -9.96 -9.96 12.13
N MET A 42 -10.67 -10.50 11.14
CA MET A 42 -10.67 -9.95 9.77
C MET A 42 -11.15 -8.49 9.74
N LYS A 43 -12.20 -8.15 10.50
CA LYS A 43 -12.68 -6.77 10.61
C LYS A 43 -11.61 -5.86 11.23
N GLN A 44 -11.00 -6.28 12.33
CA GLN A 44 -9.96 -5.51 13.01
C GLN A 44 -8.75 -5.28 12.09
N CYS A 45 -8.22 -6.35 11.49
CA CYS A 45 -7.10 -6.25 10.54
C CYS A 45 -7.43 -5.34 9.35
N SER A 46 -8.66 -5.37 8.84
CA SER A 46 -9.08 -4.48 7.75
C SER A 46 -9.15 -3.01 8.16
N ALA A 47 -9.56 -2.73 9.41
CA ALA A 47 -9.58 -1.38 9.96
C ALA A 47 -8.16 -0.85 10.18
N ASP A 48 -7.28 -1.69 10.74
CA ASP A 48 -5.87 -1.35 10.97
C ASP A 48 -5.13 -1.09 9.66
N LEU A 49 -5.34 -1.94 8.63
CA LEU A 49 -4.79 -1.72 7.30
C LEU A 49 -5.24 -0.38 6.71
N ARG A 50 -6.52 -0.04 6.87
CA ARG A 50 -7.06 1.23 6.38
C ARG A 50 -6.44 2.42 7.11
N ALA A 51 -6.24 2.32 8.42
CA ALA A 51 -5.58 3.37 9.20
C ALA A 51 -4.09 3.53 8.81
N CYS A 52 -3.38 2.43 8.56
CA CYS A 52 -2.00 2.45 8.05
C CYS A 52 -1.92 3.11 6.67
N LEU A 53 -2.82 2.74 5.74
CA LEU A 53 -2.89 3.34 4.41
C LEU A 53 -3.25 4.84 4.48
N GLN A 54 -4.20 5.22 5.32
CA GLN A 54 -4.57 6.62 5.53
C GLN A 54 -3.37 7.45 6.01
N ARG A 55 -2.64 6.96 7.02
CA ARG A 55 -1.42 7.62 7.49
C ARG A 55 -0.36 7.75 6.40
N ALA A 56 -0.19 6.73 5.56
CA ALA A 56 0.73 6.76 4.44
C ALA A 56 0.31 7.76 3.34
N THR A 57 -0.99 7.95 3.13
CA THR A 57 -1.52 8.96 2.19
C THR A 57 -1.55 10.38 2.75
N GLU A 58 -1.64 10.53 4.07
CA GLU A 58 -1.58 11.82 4.78
C GLU A 58 -0.15 12.33 4.93
N GLN A 59 0.86 11.45 4.78
CA GLN A 59 2.23 11.88 4.63
C GLN A 59 2.32 12.70 3.33
N PRO A 60 2.61 14.01 3.39
CA PRO A 60 2.84 14.79 2.18
C PRO A 60 3.91 14.06 1.37
N PRO A 61 3.84 14.05 0.03
CA PRO A 61 5.02 13.71 -0.74
C PRO A 61 6.13 14.61 -0.19
N GLU A 62 7.16 14.01 0.41
CA GLU A 62 8.38 14.75 0.69
C GLU A 62 8.69 15.51 -0.60
N PRO A 63 8.91 16.84 -0.55
CA PRO A 63 9.36 17.55 -1.72
C PRO A 63 10.73 16.96 -2.03
N ALA A 64 10.74 15.98 -2.93
CA ALA A 64 11.93 15.57 -3.63
C ALA A 64 12.51 16.87 -4.14
N THR A 65 13.60 17.29 -3.51
CA THR A 65 14.39 18.43 -3.92
C THR A 65 15.00 18.00 -5.25
N GLN A 66 14.20 18.08 -6.31
CA GLN A 66 14.66 17.96 -7.67
C GLN A 66 15.38 19.27 -7.95
N PRO A 67 16.71 19.28 -8.21
CA PRO A 67 17.30 20.46 -8.80
C PRO A 67 16.55 20.75 -10.10
N PRO A 68 16.31 22.02 -10.46
CA PRO A 68 15.62 22.33 -11.70
C PRO A 68 16.48 21.76 -12.83
N SER A 69 16.03 20.66 -13.43
CA SER A 69 16.53 20.24 -14.72
C SER A 69 16.15 21.38 -15.67
N SER A 70 17.09 22.29 -15.88
CA SER A 70 17.04 23.29 -16.93
C SER A 70 16.87 22.51 -18.22
N ARG A 71 15.62 22.42 -18.67
CA ARG A 71 15.29 21.95 -20.00
C ARG A 71 15.76 23.05 -20.93
N THR A 72 17.07 23.06 -21.19
CA THR A 72 17.70 23.99 -22.11
C THR A 72 17.12 23.68 -23.47
N ARG A 73 16.21 24.55 -23.91
CA ARG A 73 15.65 24.57 -25.25
C ARG A 73 16.83 24.59 -26.23
N PRO A 74 17.00 23.59 -27.11
CA PRO A 74 18.00 23.68 -28.15
C PRO A 74 17.56 24.77 -29.12
N GLU A 75 18.27 25.90 -29.11
CA GLU A 75 18.18 26.96 -30.13
C GLU A 75 18.72 26.36 -31.44
N LEU A 76 17.80 25.85 -32.26
CA LEU A 76 18.10 25.48 -33.63
C LEU A 76 18.36 26.77 -34.42
N ARG A 77 19.63 27.17 -34.53
CA ARG A 77 20.06 28.20 -35.47
C ARG A 77 19.92 27.64 -36.89
N ILE A 78 18.82 27.96 -37.53
CA ILE A 78 18.64 27.74 -38.97
C ILE A 78 19.50 28.79 -39.67
N LEU A 79 20.59 28.35 -40.31
CA LEU A 79 21.34 29.17 -41.27
C LEU A 79 20.48 29.29 -42.53
N SER A 80 19.95 30.48 -42.79
CA SER A 80 19.39 30.85 -44.10
C SER A 80 20.36 31.80 -44.78
N TRP A 81 20.82 31.37 -45.96
CA TRP A 81 21.64 32.12 -46.92
C TRP A 81 20.89 33.28 -47.55
#